data_AF-A0A6A1VE13-F1
#
_entry.id   AF-A0A6A1VE13-F1
#
_cell.length_a   1.000
_cell.length_b   1.000
_cell.length_c   1.000
_cell.angle_alpha   90.00
_cell.angle_beta   90.00
_cell.angle_gamma   90.00
#
_symmetry.space_group_name_H-M   'P 1'
#
loop_
_entity.id
_entity.type
_entity.pdbx_description
1 polymer ?
#
loop_
_entity_poly.entity_id
_entity_poly.type
_entity_poly.pdbx_seq_one_letter_code
_entity_poly.pdbx_strand_id
1 'polypeptide(L)'
;MAKEHLEIDWAPYKEVKVFSLAKKYMFAVSCRLFINITDQEHVTRLSNLFSLIAAGLLSVPVNLPGTVFGHAVKGGKLINNELLALIRYRKMEFSQNKGSAQVDLLTRLLLVRDENEREMDERVVAAVITGLFIGSFDTTTSTVTSVMHYLADYPHVYSEVVREQMEIANSKGPDELLNWDDIQKMK
;
A
#
# COMPACT_ATOMS: atom_id res chain seq x y z
N MET A 1 -3.23 12.55 -2.28
CA MET A 1 -3.31 11.10 -2.58
C MET A 1 -4.74 10.63 -2.81
N ALA A 2 -5.65 10.54 -1.82
CA ALA A 2 -7.03 10.07 -2.09
C ALA A 2 -7.79 10.98 -3.06
N LYS A 3 -7.92 12.27 -2.72
CA LYS A 3 -8.58 13.30 -3.56
C LYS A 3 -7.97 13.36 -4.97
N GLU A 4 -6.66 13.47 -5.03
CA GLU A 4 -5.87 13.46 -6.27
C GLU A 4 -6.09 12.20 -7.13
N HIS A 5 -6.14 11.01 -6.53
CA HIS A 5 -6.43 9.77 -7.25
C HIS A 5 -7.84 9.80 -7.85
N LEU A 6 -8.84 10.29 -7.11
CA LEU A 6 -10.21 10.46 -7.62
C LEU A 6 -10.26 11.50 -8.75
N GLU A 7 -9.58 12.63 -8.60
CA GLU A 7 -9.55 13.70 -9.60
C GLU A 7 -8.88 13.29 -10.92
N ILE A 8 -7.81 12.49 -10.85
CA ILE A 8 -7.03 12.09 -12.02
C ILE A 8 -7.59 10.82 -12.68
N ASP A 9 -7.92 9.81 -11.87
CA ASP A 9 -8.22 8.46 -12.37
C ASP A 9 -9.73 8.15 -12.43
N TRP A 10 -10.59 8.93 -11.75
CA TRP A 10 -12.03 8.67 -11.69
C TRP A 10 -12.85 9.75 -12.39
N ALA A 11 -12.77 11.00 -11.92
CA ALA A 11 -13.63 12.09 -12.36
C ALA A 11 -13.65 12.36 -13.89
N PRO A 12 -12.55 12.18 -14.65
CA PRO A 12 -12.55 12.40 -16.09
C PRO A 12 -13.32 11.34 -16.89
N TYR A 13 -13.68 10.21 -16.28
CA TYR A 13 -14.23 9.04 -16.97
C TYR A 13 -15.68 8.79 -16.55
N LYS A 14 -16.54 8.44 -17.52
CA LYS A 14 -17.95 8.07 -17.25
C LYS A 14 -18.11 6.67 -16.66
N GLU A 15 -17.18 5.78 -16.97
CA GLU A 15 -17.16 4.39 -16.53
C GLU A 15 -15.73 4.02 -16.17
N VAL A 16 -15.55 3.31 -15.05
CA VAL A 16 -14.24 2.92 -14.55
C VAL A 16 -14.23 1.48 -14.06
N LYS A 17 -13.05 0.85 -14.10
CA LYS A 17 -12.82 -0.47 -13.49
C LYS A 17 -12.37 -0.28 -12.04
N VAL A 18 -13.34 -0.32 -11.11
CA VAL A 18 -13.12 -0.10 -9.67
C VAL A 18 -11.96 -0.94 -9.13
N PHE A 19 -11.92 -2.24 -9.41
CA PHE A 19 -10.84 -3.12 -8.92
C PHE A 19 -9.44 -2.65 -9.35
N SER A 20 -9.29 -2.25 -10.61
CA SER A 20 -7.99 -1.80 -11.13
C SER A 20 -7.56 -0.47 -10.50
N LEU A 21 -8.48 0.47 -10.33
CA LEU A 21 -8.17 1.78 -9.72
C LEU A 21 -7.92 1.66 -8.21
N ALA A 22 -8.74 0.88 -7.51
CA ALA A 22 -8.53 0.58 -6.09
C ALA A 22 -7.17 -0.10 -5.87
N LYS A 23 -6.78 -1.06 -6.73
CA LYS A 23 -5.47 -1.73 -6.65
C LYS A 23 -4.31 -0.75 -6.82
N LYS A 24 -4.39 0.13 -7.82
CA LYS A 24 -3.40 1.20 -8.07
C LYS A 24 -3.25 2.08 -6.82
N TYR A 25 -4.37 2.53 -6.26
CA TYR A 25 -4.37 3.39 -5.08
C TYR A 25 -3.82 2.69 -3.83
N MET A 26 -4.30 1.49 -3.50
CA MET A 26 -3.88 0.76 -2.30
C MET A 26 -2.40 0.36 -2.35
N PHE A 27 -1.89 0.04 -3.53
CA PHE A 27 -0.46 -0.20 -3.70
C PHE A 27 0.35 1.08 -3.47
N ALA A 28 -0.06 2.22 -4.02
CA ALA A 28 0.61 3.51 -3.80
C ALA A 28 0.59 3.94 -2.32
N VAL A 29 -0.53 3.74 -1.62
CA VAL A 29 -0.64 3.95 -0.17
C VAL A 29 0.36 3.07 0.58
N SER A 30 0.46 1.79 0.21
CA SER A 30 1.43 0.85 0.82
C SER A 30 2.87 1.30 0.61
N CYS A 31 3.24 1.74 -0.61
CA CYS A 31 4.56 2.30 -0.90
C CYS A 31 4.91 3.50 -0.02
N ARG A 32 3.96 4.43 0.14
CA ARG A 32 4.18 5.61 0.98
C ARG A 32 4.30 5.26 2.46
N LEU A 33 3.42 4.42 2.99
CA LEU A 33 3.41 4.09 4.41
C LEU A 33 4.61 3.21 4.81
N PHE A 34 4.99 2.26 3.96
CA PHE A 34 6.01 1.28 4.32
C PHE A 34 7.43 1.74 4.03
N ILE A 35 7.65 2.40 2.89
CA ILE A 35 9.00 2.69 2.38
C ILE A 35 9.16 4.13 1.86
N ASN A 36 8.16 4.99 2.10
CA ASN A 36 8.12 6.40 1.69
C ASN A 36 8.42 6.69 0.21
N ILE A 37 8.06 5.76 -0.68
CA ILE A 37 8.17 5.98 -2.12
C ILE A 37 6.86 6.56 -2.64
N THR A 38 6.96 7.71 -3.31
CA THR A 38 5.81 8.42 -3.91
C THR A 38 5.96 8.66 -5.41
N ASP A 39 7.16 8.43 -5.98
CA ASP A 39 7.38 8.52 -7.42
C ASP A 39 6.57 7.46 -8.18
N GLN A 40 5.80 7.89 -9.17
CA GLN A 40 4.79 7.05 -9.80
C GLN A 40 5.41 5.97 -10.71
N GLU A 41 6.56 6.24 -11.33
CA GLU A 41 7.29 5.24 -12.12
C GLU A 41 7.81 4.12 -11.21
N HIS A 42 8.42 4.50 -10.08
CA HIS A 42 8.91 3.57 -9.09
C HIS A 42 7.77 2.73 -8.48
N VAL A 43 6.66 3.36 -8.09
CA VAL A 43 5.46 2.66 -7.58
C VAL A 43 4.95 1.66 -8.62
N THR A 44 4.87 2.05 -9.89
CA THR A 44 4.38 1.16 -10.97
C THR A 44 5.30 -0.04 -11.16
N ARG A 45 6.63 0.18 -11.16
CA ARG A 45 7.62 -0.88 -11.29
C ARG A 45 7.53 -1.89 -10.13
N LEU A 46 7.41 -1.41 -8.90
CA LEU A 46 7.21 -2.27 -7.72
C LEU A 46 5.89 -3.04 -7.81
N SER A 47 4.80 -2.39 -8.22
CA SER A 47 3.48 -3.02 -8.37
C SER A 47 3.50 -4.21 -9.34
N ASN A 48 4.19 -4.04 -10.46
CA ASN A 48 4.37 -5.12 -11.45
C ASN A 48 5.14 -6.30 -10.85
N LEU A 49 6.21 -6.04 -10.10
CA LEU A 49 6.99 -7.09 -9.45
C LEU A 49 6.18 -7.84 -8.37
N PHE A 50 5.44 -7.11 -7.53
CA PHE A 50 4.60 -7.71 -6.50
C PHE A 50 3.44 -8.51 -7.09
N SER A 51 2.89 -8.09 -8.23
CA SER A 51 1.86 -8.85 -8.93
C SER A 51 2.37 -10.22 -9.42
N LEU A 52 3.64 -10.30 -9.86
CA LEU A 52 4.26 -11.59 -10.19
C LEU A 52 4.40 -12.50 -8.97
N ILE A 53 4.80 -11.94 -7.82
CA ILE A 53 4.94 -12.69 -6.56
C ILE A 53 3.57 -13.21 -6.11
N ALA A 54 2.55 -12.35 -6.08
CA ALA A 54 1.19 -12.72 -5.68
C ALA A 54 0.63 -13.86 -6.54
N ALA A 55 0.80 -13.79 -7.86
CA ALA A 55 0.40 -14.87 -8.77
C ALA A 55 1.15 -16.19 -8.48
N GLY A 56 2.42 -16.11 -8.10
CA GLY A 56 3.24 -17.27 -7.74
C GLY A 56 2.80 -17.98 -6.46
N LEU A 57 2.36 -17.23 -5.44
CA LEU A 57 1.97 -17.76 -4.14
C LEU A 57 0.80 -18.75 -4.24
N LEU A 58 -0.10 -18.54 -5.20
CA LEU A 58 -1.27 -19.39 -5.44
C LEU A 58 -1.05 -20.40 -6.59
N SER A 59 0.14 -20.46 -7.16
CA SER A 59 0.45 -21.34 -8.29
C SER A 59 1.07 -22.67 -7.86
N VAL A 60 1.11 -23.63 -8.78
CA VAL A 60 1.84 -24.89 -8.58
C VAL A 60 3.33 -24.58 -8.38
N PRO A 61 3.99 -25.06 -7.30
CA PRO A 61 5.35 -24.66 -6.91
C PRO A 61 6.44 -25.33 -7.77
N VAL A 62 6.35 -25.19 -9.09
CA VAL A 62 7.30 -25.75 -10.07
C VAL A 62 8.19 -24.62 -10.60
N ASN A 63 9.45 -24.61 -10.17
CA ASN A 63 10.44 -23.60 -10.55
C ASN A 63 11.12 -23.94 -11.89
N LEU A 64 10.40 -23.78 -12.99
CA LEU A 64 10.92 -23.94 -14.35
C LEU A 64 10.77 -22.63 -15.13
N PRO A 65 11.62 -22.36 -16.13
CA PRO A 65 11.46 -21.19 -16.99
C PRO A 65 10.07 -21.15 -17.63
N GLY A 66 9.41 -19.99 -17.59
CA GLY A 66 8.08 -19.78 -18.16
C GLY A 66 6.90 -20.16 -17.26
N THR A 67 7.13 -20.81 -16.11
CA THR A 67 6.04 -21.09 -15.15
C THR A 67 5.71 -19.85 -14.32
N VAL A 68 4.47 -19.79 -13.81
CA VAL A 68 4.03 -18.71 -12.90
C VAL A 68 4.91 -18.66 -11.65
N PHE A 69 5.20 -19.81 -11.05
CA PHE A 69 6.10 -19.89 -9.90
C PHE A 69 7.54 -19.47 -10.25
N GLY A 70 8.06 -19.84 -11.43
CA GLY A 70 9.37 -19.40 -11.89
C GLY A 70 9.46 -17.88 -12.07
N HIS A 71 8.42 -17.25 -12.63
CA HIS A 71 8.32 -15.79 -12.72
C HIS A 71 8.25 -15.12 -11.33
N ALA A 72 7.50 -15.70 -10.40
CA ALA A 72 7.41 -15.21 -9.03
C ALA A 72 8.74 -15.29 -8.27
N VAL A 73 9.48 -16.39 -8.41
CA VAL A 73 10.83 -16.54 -7.85
C VAL A 73 11.78 -15.47 -8.42
N LYS A 74 11.71 -15.19 -9.72
CA LYS A 74 12.49 -14.12 -10.35
C LYS A 74 12.09 -12.74 -9.81
N GLY A 75 10.78 -12.46 -9.71
CA GLY A 75 10.25 -11.22 -9.14
C GLY A 75 10.68 -11.02 -7.68
N GLY A 76 10.61 -12.06 -6.86
CA GLY A 76 11.06 -12.05 -5.47
C GLY A 76 12.55 -11.71 -5.32
N LYS A 77 13.41 -12.24 -6.18
CA LYS A 77 14.85 -11.87 -6.20
C LYS A 77 15.06 -10.40 -6.53
N LEU A 78 14.31 -9.85 -7.50
CA LEU A 78 14.41 -8.44 -7.88
C LEU A 78 13.95 -7.52 -6.74
N ILE A 79 12.79 -7.81 -6.13
CA ILE A 79 12.28 -7.04 -4.98
C ILE A 79 13.26 -7.09 -3.82
N ASN A 80 13.80 -8.27 -3.49
CA ASN A 80 14.74 -8.39 -2.39
C ASN A 80 16.01 -7.56 -2.61
N ASN A 81 16.58 -7.59 -3.82
CA ASN A 81 17.75 -6.78 -4.16
C ASN A 81 17.45 -5.27 -4.05
N GLU A 82 16.28 -4.86 -4.51
CA GLU A 82 15.85 -3.47 -4.47
C GLU A 82 15.60 -2.96 -3.04
N LEU A 83 14.91 -3.76 -2.21
CA LEU A 83 14.69 -3.43 -0.81
C LEU A 83 16.00 -3.38 -0.03
N LEU A 84 16.93 -4.31 -0.27
CA LEU A 84 18.26 -4.27 0.36
C LEU A 84 19.05 -3.02 -0.04
N ALA A 85 18.98 -2.61 -1.31
CA ALA A 85 19.60 -1.36 -1.77
C ALA A 85 18.98 -0.14 -1.06
N LEU A 86 17.65 -0.10 -0.95
CA LEU A 86 16.93 0.97 -0.25
C LEU A 86 17.27 1.02 1.24
N ILE A 87 17.30 -0.14 1.92
CA ILE A 87 17.68 -0.27 3.33
C ILE A 87 19.06 0.33 3.57
N ARG A 88 20.06 -0.07 2.77
CA ARG A 88 21.43 0.42 2.89
C ARG A 88 21.53 1.92 2.66
N TYR A 89 20.84 2.42 1.64
CA TYR A 89 20.76 3.85 1.37
C TYR A 89 20.19 4.60 2.59
N ARG A 90 19.07 4.13 3.15
CA ARG A 90 18.42 4.75 4.33
C ARG A 90 19.34 4.75 5.56
N LYS A 91 20.06 3.65 5.80
CA LYS A 91 21.06 3.56 6.89
C LYS A 91 22.19 4.59 6.73
N MET A 92 22.65 4.83 5.50
CA MET A 92 23.64 5.88 5.20
C MET A 92 23.10 7.29 5.40
N GLU A 93 21.82 7.54 5.11
CA GLU A 93 21.20 8.85 5.38
C GLU A 93 21.18 9.16 6.89
N PHE A 94 20.86 8.17 7.73
CA PHE A 94 20.84 8.33 9.18
C PHE A 94 22.23 8.61 9.76
N SER A 95 23.28 7.92 9.29
CA SER A 95 24.64 8.15 9.78
C SER A 95 25.18 9.55 9.44
N GLN A 96 24.60 10.22 8.45
CA GLN A 96 24.97 11.58 8.04
C GLN A 96 24.14 12.68 8.71
N ASN A 97 23.30 12.37 9.71
CA ASN A 97 22.38 13.30 10.38
C ASN A 97 21.45 14.08 9.41
N LYS A 98 21.18 13.54 8.22
CA LYS A 98 20.26 14.15 7.23
C LYS A 98 18.79 13.77 7.48
N GLY A 99 18.47 13.26 8.66
CA GLY A 99 17.19 12.63 8.96
C GLY A 99 15.98 13.52 8.68
N SER A 100 15.21 13.20 7.64
CA SER A 100 13.92 13.82 7.37
C SER A 100 12.88 13.33 8.40
N ALA A 101 12.00 14.24 8.82
CA ALA A 101 10.96 14.05 9.83
C ALA A 101 9.83 13.03 9.51
N GLN A 102 9.92 12.28 8.41
CA GLN A 102 8.86 11.36 8.01
C GLN A 102 9.20 9.91 8.39
N VAL A 103 8.56 9.43 9.46
CA VAL A 103 8.80 8.11 10.05
C VAL A 103 7.91 7.07 9.36
N ASP A 104 8.34 6.59 8.20
CA ASP A 104 7.78 5.42 7.53
C ASP A 104 8.10 4.11 8.30
N LEU A 105 7.44 3.00 7.94
CA LEU A 105 7.65 1.74 8.65
C LEU A 105 9.08 1.21 8.53
N LEU A 106 9.69 1.30 7.36
CA LEU A 106 11.07 0.89 7.13
C LEU A 106 12.02 1.64 8.09
N THR A 107 11.85 2.95 8.20
CA THR A 107 12.58 3.80 9.14
C THR A 107 12.40 3.32 10.58
N ARG A 108 11.16 2.99 10.99
CA ARG A 108 10.91 2.42 12.33
C ARG A 108 11.65 1.11 12.54
N LEU A 109 11.57 0.17 11.57
CA LEU A 109 12.26 -1.12 11.66
C LEU A 109 13.78 -0.96 11.75
N LEU A 110 14.35 0.03 11.06
CA LEU A 110 15.79 0.33 11.12
C LEU A 110 16.22 1.02 12.43
N LEU A 111 15.30 1.69 13.14
CA LEU A 111 15.57 2.35 14.43
C LEU A 111 15.29 1.44 15.63
N VAL A 112 14.46 0.40 15.48
CA VAL A 112 14.23 -0.58 16.54
C VAL A 112 15.54 -1.30 16.88
N ARG A 113 15.76 -1.50 18.18
CA ARG A 113 16.86 -2.28 18.75
C ARG A 113 16.29 -3.38 19.63
N ASP A 114 16.96 -4.52 19.67
CA ASP A 114 16.61 -5.60 20.60
C ASP A 114 17.06 -5.27 22.04
N GLU A 115 16.79 -6.18 22.96
CA GLU A 115 17.18 -6.07 24.38
C GLU A 115 18.71 -5.96 24.60
N ASN A 116 19.51 -6.32 23.60
CA ASN A 116 20.97 -6.24 23.61
C ASN A 116 21.49 -5.06 22.77
N GLU A 117 20.62 -4.08 22.47
CA GLU A 117 20.91 -2.91 21.63
C GLU A 117 21.33 -3.24 20.18
N ARG A 118 21.00 -4.43 19.67
CA ARG A 118 21.36 -4.84 18.31
C ARG A 118 20.33 -4.37 17.29
N GLU A 119 20.82 -3.96 16.12
CA GLU A 119 19.97 -3.62 14.98
C GLU A 119 19.36 -4.88 14.35
N MET A 120 18.20 -4.72 13.72
CA MET A 120 17.61 -5.80 12.93
C MET A 120 18.44 -6.09 11.67
N ASP A 121 18.63 -7.38 11.35
CA ASP A 121 19.33 -7.80 10.13
C ASP A 121 18.61 -7.29 8.87
N GLU A 122 19.37 -6.78 7.90
CA GLU A 122 18.83 -6.16 6.67
C GLU A 122 17.92 -7.13 5.89
N ARG A 123 18.23 -8.42 5.89
CA ARG A 123 17.44 -9.44 5.19
C ARG A 123 16.14 -9.70 5.93
N VAL A 124 16.15 -9.65 7.26
CA VAL A 124 14.93 -9.75 8.08
C VAL A 124 14.03 -8.53 7.82
N VAL A 125 14.59 -7.31 7.83
CA VAL A 125 13.84 -6.09 7.49
C VAL A 125 13.21 -6.20 6.10
N ALA A 126 13.99 -6.60 5.09
CA ALA A 126 13.49 -6.77 3.71
C ALA A 126 12.38 -7.83 3.63
N ALA A 127 12.51 -8.95 4.35
CA ALA A 127 11.50 -9.99 4.40
C ALA A 127 10.20 -9.52 5.08
N VAL A 128 10.30 -8.78 6.19
CA VAL A 128 9.14 -8.20 6.89
C VAL A 128 8.39 -7.24 5.96
N ILE A 129 9.10 -6.31 5.33
CA ILE A 129 8.49 -5.35 4.38
C ILE A 129 7.83 -6.10 3.22
N THR A 130 8.49 -7.09 2.63
CA THR A 130 7.93 -7.90 1.54
C THR A 130 6.64 -8.59 1.96
N GLY A 131 6.63 -9.23 3.13
CA GLY A 131 5.44 -9.90 3.67
C GLY A 131 4.27 -8.93 3.90
N LEU A 132 4.56 -7.73 4.42
CA LEU A 132 3.55 -6.69 4.61
C LEU A 132 2.96 -6.20 3.30
N PHE A 133 3.78 -5.99 2.27
CA PHE A 133 3.26 -5.63 0.94
C PHE A 133 2.33 -6.71 0.39
N ILE A 134 2.70 -7.98 0.47
CA ILE A 134 1.85 -9.09 0.01
C ILE A 134 0.48 -9.05 0.70
N GLY A 135 0.44 -8.73 2.00
CA GLY A 135 -0.80 -8.67 2.78
C GLY A 135 -1.60 -7.37 2.62
N SER A 136 -0.98 -6.26 2.22
CA SER A 136 -1.58 -4.92 2.41
C SER A 136 -2.55 -4.50 1.32
N PHE A 137 -2.26 -4.77 0.04
CA PHE A 137 -3.00 -4.16 -1.05
C PHE A 137 -4.06 -5.08 -1.68
N ASP A 138 -3.82 -6.38 -1.86
CA ASP A 138 -4.79 -7.25 -2.54
C ASP A 138 -6.06 -7.48 -1.68
N THR A 139 -5.90 -7.60 -0.37
CA THR A 139 -7.02 -7.75 0.58
C THR A 139 -7.89 -6.49 0.62
N THR A 140 -7.27 -5.33 0.83
CA THR A 140 -7.96 -4.03 0.88
C THR A 140 -8.60 -3.65 -0.45
N THR A 141 -7.94 -3.95 -1.58
CA THR A 141 -8.52 -3.79 -2.92
C THR A 141 -9.79 -4.59 -3.08
N SER A 142 -9.78 -5.86 -2.67
CA SER A 142 -10.94 -6.75 -2.77
C SER A 142 -12.08 -6.24 -1.88
N THR A 143 -11.78 -5.77 -0.67
CA THR A 143 -12.76 -5.16 0.24
C THR A 143 -13.39 -3.91 -0.37
N VAL A 144 -12.60 -2.93 -0.83
CA VAL A 144 -13.13 -1.69 -1.44
C VAL A 144 -13.97 -2.00 -2.67
N THR A 145 -13.51 -2.92 -3.52
CA THR A 145 -14.26 -3.35 -4.71
C THR A 145 -15.61 -3.95 -4.32
N SER A 146 -15.63 -4.81 -3.30
CA SER A 146 -16.85 -5.45 -2.79
C SER A 146 -17.80 -4.43 -2.19
N VAL A 147 -17.30 -3.48 -1.40
CA VAL A 147 -18.10 -2.39 -0.82
C VAL A 147 -18.75 -1.57 -1.94
N MET A 148 -17.99 -1.16 -2.95
CA MET A 148 -18.54 -0.41 -4.09
C MET A 148 -19.62 -1.20 -4.85
N HIS A 149 -19.40 -2.50 -5.07
CA HIS A 149 -20.37 -3.37 -5.71
C HIS A 149 -21.68 -3.46 -4.90
N TYR A 150 -21.58 -3.72 -3.59
CA TYR A 150 -22.77 -3.83 -2.74
C TYR A 150 -23.51 -2.50 -2.57
N LEU A 151 -22.80 -1.37 -2.49
CA LEU A 151 -23.46 -0.07 -2.44
C LEU A 151 -24.22 0.24 -3.73
N ALA A 152 -23.74 -0.21 -4.88
CA ALA A 152 -24.45 -0.08 -6.15
C ALA A 152 -25.71 -0.97 -6.21
N ASP A 153 -25.62 -2.20 -5.70
CA ASP A 153 -26.73 -3.17 -5.72
C ASP A 153 -27.80 -2.89 -4.65
N TYR A 154 -27.45 -2.18 -3.56
CA TYR A 154 -28.36 -1.88 -2.45
C TYR A 154 -28.50 -0.35 -2.20
N PRO A 155 -29.32 0.37 -2.99
CA PRO A 155 -29.46 1.83 -2.89
C PRO A 155 -29.92 2.35 -1.53
N HIS A 156 -30.69 1.56 -0.78
CA HIS A 156 -31.12 1.91 0.57
C HIS A 156 -29.95 1.95 1.56
N VAL A 157 -29.01 0.99 1.45
CA VAL A 157 -27.77 1.00 2.23
C VAL A 157 -26.89 2.18 1.82
N TYR A 158 -26.73 2.41 0.51
CA TYR A 158 -26.01 3.57 0.00
C TYR A 158 -26.56 4.89 0.55
N SER A 159 -27.88 5.04 0.60
CA SER A 159 -28.51 6.26 1.12
C SER A 159 -28.20 6.49 2.59
N GLU A 160 -28.20 5.45 3.43
CA GLU A 160 -27.83 5.55 4.84
C GLU A 160 -26.34 5.87 5.02
N VAL A 161 -25.45 5.25 4.23
CA VAL A 161 -24.02 5.57 4.24
C VAL A 161 -23.80 7.03 3.85
N VAL A 162 -24.45 7.52 2.80
CA VAL A 162 -24.34 8.94 2.40
C VAL A 162 -24.85 9.86 3.50
N ARG A 163 -25.99 9.54 4.13
CA ARG A 163 -26.53 10.33 5.25
C ARG A 163 -25.51 10.44 6.38
N GLU A 164 -24.94 9.32 6.82
CA GLU A 164 -23.92 9.30 7.87
C GLU A 164 -22.67 10.10 7.49
N GLN A 165 -22.12 9.87 6.29
CA GLN A 165 -20.91 10.55 5.85
C GLN A 165 -21.14 12.08 5.69
N MET A 166 -22.35 12.49 5.29
CA MET A 166 -22.74 13.90 5.22
C MET A 166 -22.90 14.53 6.61
N GLU A 167 -23.42 13.81 7.60
CA GLU A 167 -23.48 14.28 8.99
C GLU A 167 -22.08 14.57 9.54
N ILE A 168 -21.12 13.68 9.27
CA ILE A 168 -19.71 13.88 9.64
C ILE A 168 -19.13 15.08 8.88
N ALA A 169 -19.29 15.13 7.56
CA ALA A 169 -18.76 16.21 6.73
C ALA A 169 -19.30 17.60 7.14
N ASN A 170 -20.59 17.71 7.44
CA ASN A 170 -21.22 18.97 7.86
C ASN A 170 -20.78 19.42 9.26
N SER A 171 -20.27 18.50 10.10
CA SER A 171 -19.73 18.85 11.41
C SER A 171 -18.33 19.46 11.36
N LYS A 172 -17.68 19.43 10.19
CA LYS A 172 -16.29 19.84 9.99
C LYS A 172 -16.17 21.25 9.41
N GLY A 173 -15.04 21.90 9.68
CA GLY A 173 -14.69 23.18 9.07
C GLY A 173 -14.34 23.05 7.58
N PRO A 174 -14.31 24.19 6.85
CA PRO A 174 -13.86 24.21 5.46
C PRO A 174 -12.43 23.68 5.34
N ASP A 175 -12.20 22.77 4.38
CA ASP A 175 -10.92 22.09 4.11
C ASP A 175 -10.33 21.28 5.28
N GLU A 176 -11.10 21.04 6.34
CA GLU A 176 -10.66 20.21 7.46
C GLU A 176 -10.56 18.74 7.04
N LEU A 177 -9.36 18.16 7.17
CA LEU A 177 -9.13 16.75 6.89
C LEU A 177 -9.79 15.85 7.94
N LEU A 178 -10.13 14.62 7.55
CA LEU A 178 -10.58 13.58 8.49
C LEU A 178 -9.54 13.35 9.59
N ASN A 179 -10.02 13.26 10.82
CA ASN A 179 -9.23 12.88 11.98
C ASN A 179 -9.75 11.55 12.59
N TRP A 180 -9.14 11.10 13.67
CA TRP A 180 -9.51 9.83 14.30
C TRP A 180 -10.94 9.82 14.85
N ASP A 181 -11.37 10.93 15.45
CA ASP A 181 -12.72 11.04 16.02
C ASP A 181 -13.80 10.97 14.93
N ASP A 182 -13.51 11.43 13.72
CA ASP A 182 -14.43 11.31 12.58
C ASP A 182 -14.59 9.85 12.15
N ILE A 183 -13.50 9.08 12.12
CA ILE A 183 -13.54 7.65 11.79
C ILE A 183 -14.38 6.89 12.83
N GLN A 184 -14.27 7.25 14.11
CA GLN A 184 -15.06 6.62 15.18
C GLN A 184 -16.56 6.92 15.08
N LYS A 185 -16.97 7.92 14.31
CA LYS A 185 -18.39 8.24 14.05
C LYS A 185 -18.97 7.44 12.88
N MET A 186 -18.15 6.78 12.06
CA MET A 186 -18.62 5.95 10.94
C MET A 186 -19.07 4.59 11.48
N LYS A 187 -20.37 4.30 11.47
CA LYS A 187 -20.98 3.15 12.16
C LYS A 187 -21.53 2.09 11.23
#